data_AF-A0A8T6Q4U8-F1
#
_entry.id   AF-A0A8T6Q4U8-F1
#
_cell.length_a   1.000
_cell.length_b   1.000
_cell.length_c   1.000
_cell.angle_alpha   90.00
_cell.angle_beta   90.00
_cell.angle_gamma   90.00
#
_symmetry.space_group_name_H-M   'P 1'
#
loop_
_entity.id
_entity.type
_entity.pdbx_description
1 polymer ?
#
loop_
_entity_poly.entity_id
_entity_poly.type
_entity_poly.pdbx_seq_one_letter_code
_entity_poly.pdbx_strand_id
1 'polypeptide(L)'
;GMTSVFNIARMSPQKRMAVLVAFVLAWETLALDDALDVLDAMLAVIIRDARKIGQKKRLRSLKDLDKSALALASACSYLLKEETPDESIRAEVFSYIPRQKLAEIITLVREIARPSDDNFHEEMVEQYGRVRRFLPHLLNTVKFSSAPAGVTTLNACDYLSREFSSRRQFFDDAPTEIISRSWKRLVINKEKHITRRGYTLCFLSKLQDSLRRRDVYVTGSNRWGDPRARLLQGADWQANRIKVYRSLGHPTDPQEAIKSLGHQLDSRYRQVAARLCENEAVELDVSGPKPRLT
;
A
#
# COMPACT_ATOMS: atom_id res chain seq x y z
N GLY A 1 3.84 23.13 29.81
CA GLY A 1 4.86 24.19 29.92
C GLY A 1 6.15 23.58 30.39
N MET A 2 7.26 23.77 29.67
CA MET A 2 8.55 23.21 30.09
C MET A 2 9.11 24.02 31.27
N THR A 3 9.41 23.33 32.37
CA THR A 3 10.13 23.89 33.53
C THR A 3 11.50 24.38 33.08
N SER A 4 11.89 25.61 33.43
CA SER A 4 13.19 26.17 33.03
C SER A 4 14.36 25.37 33.63
N VAL A 5 15.49 25.35 32.91
CA VAL A 5 16.73 24.67 33.36
C VAL A 5 17.16 25.17 34.75
N PHE A 6 17.02 26.48 35.01
CA PHE A 6 17.30 27.09 36.31
C PHE A 6 16.43 26.53 37.43
N ASN A 7 15.14 26.28 37.17
CA ASN A 7 14.24 25.71 38.17
C ASN A 7 14.54 24.23 38.43
N ILE A 8 14.96 23.48 37.41
CA ILE A 8 15.40 22.07 37.56
C ILE A 8 16.69 21.98 38.38
N ALA A 9 17.65 22.90 38.15
CA ALA A 9 18.93 22.91 38.86
C ALA A 9 18.79 23.13 40.37
N ARG A 10 17.77 23.89 40.80
CA ARG A 10 17.46 24.20 42.21
C ARG A 10 16.66 23.13 42.94
N MET A 11 16.22 22.06 42.26
CA MET A 11 15.49 20.97 42.90
C MET A 11 16.41 20.10 43.76
N SER A 12 15.83 19.40 44.74
CA SER A 12 16.56 18.34 45.46
C SER A 12 17.08 17.27 44.47
N PRO A 13 18.20 16.59 44.78
CA PRO A 13 18.81 15.63 43.85
C PRO A 13 17.83 14.56 43.34
N GLN A 14 16.97 14.03 44.22
CA GLN A 14 15.95 13.04 43.86
C GLN A 14 14.89 13.61 42.91
N LYS A 15 14.34 14.80 43.22
CA LYS A 15 13.32 15.44 42.38
C LYS A 15 13.89 15.85 41.02
N ARG A 16 15.13 16.37 41.00
CA ARG A 16 15.85 16.70 39.77
C ARG A 16 16.03 15.46 38.89
N MET A 17 16.48 14.35 39.47
CA MET A 17 16.64 13.09 38.74
C MET A 17 15.30 12.60 38.17
N ALA A 18 14.24 12.57 38.98
CA ALA A 18 12.91 12.16 38.55
C ALA A 18 12.40 13.01 37.37
N VAL A 19 12.58 14.34 37.42
CA VAL A 19 12.19 15.25 36.33
C VAL A 19 13.02 15.03 35.08
N LEU A 20 14.33 14.83 35.19
CA LEU A 20 15.19 14.56 34.03
C LEU A 20 14.87 13.22 33.37
N VAL A 21 14.61 12.18 34.14
CA VAL A 21 14.18 10.87 33.60
C VAL A 21 12.83 11.00 32.91
N ALA A 22 11.85 11.66 33.54
CA ALA A 22 10.55 11.90 32.93
C ALA A 22 10.65 12.72 31.64
N PHE A 23 11.55 13.71 31.61
CA PHE A 23 11.85 14.49 30.42
C PHE A 23 12.41 13.62 29.30
N VAL A 24 13.44 12.81 29.57
CA VAL A 24 14.05 11.93 28.55
C VAL A 24 13.02 10.96 27.99
N LEU A 25 12.22 10.31 28.85
CA LEU A 25 11.18 9.39 28.41
C LEU A 25 10.11 10.08 27.54
N ALA A 26 9.64 11.26 27.96
CA ALA A 26 8.64 11.99 27.19
C ALA A 26 9.17 12.45 25.82
N TRP A 27 10.42 12.91 25.78
CA TRP A 27 11.07 13.34 24.54
C TRP A 27 11.45 12.19 23.62
N GLU A 28 11.83 11.03 24.16
CA GLU A 28 12.05 9.82 23.38
C GLU A 28 10.76 9.38 22.68
N THR A 29 9.64 9.33 23.40
CA THR A 29 8.32 9.02 22.82
C THR A 29 7.92 10.05 21.76
N LEU A 30 8.14 11.34 22.02
CA LEU A 30 7.80 12.41 21.07
C LEU A 30 8.66 12.33 19.80
N ALA A 31 9.97 12.12 19.95
CA ALA A 31 10.89 11.99 18.82
C ALA A 31 10.59 10.75 17.97
N LEU A 32 10.23 9.63 18.61
CA LEU A 32 9.76 8.42 17.90
C LEU A 32 8.50 8.69 17.10
N ASP A 33 7.51 9.35 17.71
CA ASP A 33 6.27 9.70 17.02
C ASP A 33 6.53 10.63 15.82
N ASP A 34 7.33 11.67 16.01
CA ASP A 34 7.64 12.65 14.96
C ASP A 34 8.43 11.98 13.80
N ALA A 35 9.36 11.08 14.11
CA ALA A 35 10.09 10.32 13.09
C ALA A 35 9.15 9.44 12.24
N LEU A 36 8.16 8.81 12.86
CA LEU A 36 7.19 7.96 12.17
C LEU A 36 6.14 8.76 11.39
N ASP A 37 5.76 9.95 11.86
CA ASP A 37 4.92 10.88 11.11
C ASP A 37 5.63 11.38 9.85
N VAL A 38 6.92 11.74 9.98
CA VAL A 38 7.76 12.11 8.84
C VAL A 38 7.89 10.94 7.87
N LEU A 39 8.09 9.71 8.36
CA LEU A 39 8.12 8.52 7.52
C LEU A 39 6.81 8.35 6.73
N ASP A 40 5.65 8.44 7.39
CA ASP A 40 4.35 8.30 6.73
C ASP A 40 4.13 9.37 5.65
N ALA A 41 4.46 10.62 5.95
CA ALA A 41 4.38 11.73 5.00
C ALA A 41 5.35 11.55 3.82
N MET A 42 6.58 11.10 4.08
CA MET A 42 7.59 10.85 3.04
C MET A 42 7.16 9.71 2.11
N LEU A 43 6.59 8.63 2.64
CA LEU A 43 6.07 7.53 1.81
C LEU A 43 4.93 8.00 0.91
N ALA A 44 4.03 8.84 1.42
CA ALA A 44 2.98 9.45 0.61
C ALA A 44 3.56 10.34 -0.51
N VAL A 45 4.63 11.10 -0.24
CA VAL A 45 5.35 11.90 -1.26
C VAL A 45 5.98 11.00 -2.32
N ILE A 46 6.69 9.93 -1.92
CA ILE A 46 7.35 8.99 -2.82
C ILE A 46 6.33 8.37 -3.80
N ILE A 47 5.18 7.92 -3.27
CA ILE A 47 4.12 7.32 -4.08
C ILE A 47 3.54 8.34 -5.07
N ARG A 48 3.28 9.56 -4.62
CA ARG A 48 2.77 10.65 -5.45
C ARG A 48 3.75 11.05 -6.55
N ASP A 49 5.05 11.14 -6.24
CA ASP A 49 6.09 11.48 -7.21
C ASP A 49 6.21 10.41 -8.30
N ALA A 50 6.23 9.12 -7.92
CA ALA A 50 6.24 8.03 -8.88
C ALA A 50 5.01 8.07 -9.82
N ARG A 51 3.82 8.34 -9.27
CA ARG A 51 2.60 8.55 -10.06
C ARG A 51 2.74 9.72 -11.04
N LYS A 52 3.25 10.85 -10.57
CA LYS A 52 3.46 12.04 -11.40
C LYS A 52 4.46 11.78 -12.53
N ILE A 53 5.56 11.08 -12.25
CA ILE A 53 6.57 10.71 -13.26
C ILE A 53 5.95 9.81 -14.31
N GLY A 54 5.21 8.77 -13.94
CA GLY A 54 4.66 7.87 -14.95
C GLY A 54 3.49 8.49 -15.71
N GLN A 55 2.71 9.40 -15.11
CA GLN A 55 1.73 10.19 -15.85
C GLN A 55 2.43 11.03 -16.92
N LYS A 56 3.55 11.67 -16.58
CA LYS A 56 4.34 12.46 -17.53
C LYS A 56 4.96 11.59 -18.64
N LYS A 57 5.48 10.40 -18.30
CA LYS A 57 6.01 9.45 -19.30
C LYS A 57 4.90 8.95 -20.22
N ARG A 58 3.73 8.62 -19.67
CA ARG A 58 2.55 8.20 -20.46
C ARG A 58 2.10 9.29 -21.42
N LEU A 59 1.97 10.53 -20.96
CA LEU A 59 1.59 11.66 -21.80
C LEU A 59 2.57 11.88 -22.96
N ARG A 60 3.87 11.65 -22.73
CA ARG A 60 4.90 11.75 -23.78
C ARG A 60 4.78 10.64 -24.82
N SER A 61 4.44 9.41 -24.42
CA SER A 61 4.33 8.26 -25.34
C SER A 61 2.96 8.15 -26.02
N LEU A 62 1.95 8.92 -25.63
CA LEU A 62 0.62 8.89 -26.25
C LEU A 62 0.67 9.14 -27.75
N LYS A 63 1.43 10.15 -28.20
CA LYS A 63 1.54 10.47 -29.63
C LYS A 63 2.14 9.31 -30.43
N ASP A 64 3.16 8.67 -29.88
CA ASP A 64 3.83 7.53 -30.53
C ASP A 64 2.95 6.27 -30.50
N LEU A 65 2.15 6.10 -29.44
CA LEU A 65 1.15 5.05 -29.32
C LEU A 65 0.04 5.22 -30.36
N ASP A 66 -0.52 6.42 -30.50
CA ASP A 66 -1.58 6.73 -31.47
C ASP A 66 -1.10 6.46 -32.90
N LYS A 67 0.10 6.96 -33.24
CA LYS A 67 0.71 6.72 -34.55
C LYS A 67 0.90 5.22 -34.84
N SER A 68 1.37 4.47 -33.84
CA SER A 68 1.60 3.03 -33.95
C SER A 68 0.29 2.24 -34.04
N ALA A 69 -0.72 2.63 -33.26
CA ALA A 69 -2.04 2.02 -33.25
C ALA A 69 -2.75 2.22 -34.61
N LEU A 70 -2.70 3.43 -35.17
CA LEU A 70 -3.25 3.72 -36.50
C LEU A 70 -2.55 2.91 -37.60
N ALA A 71 -1.22 2.79 -37.54
CA ALA A 71 -0.47 1.99 -38.51
C ALA A 71 -0.79 0.48 -38.40
N LEU A 72 -0.92 -0.04 -37.19
CA LEU A 72 -1.34 -1.44 -36.96
C LEU A 72 -2.79 -1.68 -37.38
N ALA A 73 -3.71 -0.75 -37.10
CA ALA A 73 -5.10 -0.84 -37.54
C ALA A 73 -5.20 -0.85 -39.07
N SER A 74 -4.43 0.00 -39.74
CA SER A 74 -4.32 -0.01 -41.20
C SER A 74 -3.79 -1.35 -41.72
N ALA A 75 -2.70 -1.88 -41.13
CA ALA A 75 -2.18 -3.20 -41.50
C ALA A 75 -3.21 -4.32 -41.31
N CYS A 76 -3.93 -4.32 -40.17
CA CYS A 76 -4.95 -5.30 -39.86
C CYS A 76 -6.20 -5.19 -40.75
N SER A 77 -6.52 -4.00 -41.27
CA SER A 77 -7.67 -3.84 -42.17
C SER A 77 -7.56 -4.66 -43.46
N TYR A 78 -6.33 -4.95 -43.93
CA TYR A 78 -6.10 -5.83 -45.07
C TYR A 78 -6.44 -7.29 -44.79
N LEU A 79 -6.43 -7.72 -43.52
CA LEU A 79 -6.86 -9.07 -43.14
C LEU A 79 -8.38 -9.25 -43.27
N LEU A 80 -9.14 -8.15 -43.35
CA LEU A 80 -10.60 -8.16 -43.43
C LEU A 80 -11.13 -7.99 -44.86
N LYS A 81 -10.25 -7.86 -45.86
CA LYS A 81 -10.64 -7.74 -47.27
C LYS A 81 -10.87 -9.11 -47.88
N GLU A 82 -12.12 -9.42 -48.23
CA GLU A 82 -12.52 -10.69 -48.84
C GLU A 82 -12.05 -10.84 -50.31
N GLU A 83 -11.70 -9.74 -50.96
CA GLU A 83 -11.34 -9.68 -52.39
C GLU A 83 -9.89 -10.11 -52.66
N THR A 84 -9.05 -10.19 -51.62
CA THR A 84 -7.63 -10.52 -51.72
C THR A 84 -7.39 -11.99 -51.36
N PRO A 85 -6.77 -12.79 -52.23
CA PRO A 85 -6.40 -14.16 -51.90
C PRO A 85 -5.49 -14.21 -50.68
N ASP A 86 -5.76 -15.12 -49.73
CA ASP A 86 -5.04 -15.26 -48.46
C ASP A 86 -3.50 -15.29 -48.63
N GLU A 87 -3.02 -15.91 -49.70
CA GLU A 87 -1.60 -16.05 -50.02
C GLU A 87 -0.91 -14.71 -50.32
N SER A 88 -1.66 -13.71 -50.79
CA SER A 88 -1.16 -12.40 -51.24
C SER A 88 -1.21 -11.33 -50.16
N ILE A 89 -2.01 -11.51 -49.10
CA ILE A 89 -2.24 -10.51 -48.04
C ILE A 89 -0.92 -10.02 -47.42
N ARG A 90 0.04 -10.93 -47.17
CA ARG A 90 1.34 -10.57 -46.59
C ARG A 90 2.16 -9.66 -47.50
N ALA A 91 2.17 -9.94 -48.81
CA ALA A 91 2.88 -9.13 -49.79
C ALA A 91 2.23 -7.74 -49.92
N GLU A 92 0.91 -7.68 -49.90
CA GLU A 92 0.14 -6.44 -49.98
C GLU A 92 0.34 -5.55 -48.75
N VAL A 93 0.29 -6.12 -47.54
CA VAL A 93 0.61 -5.38 -46.32
C VAL A 93 2.03 -4.83 -46.35
N PHE A 94 3.01 -5.62 -46.83
CA PHE A 94 4.40 -5.17 -46.94
C PHE A 94 4.65 -4.13 -48.03
N SER A 95 3.77 -4.03 -49.04
CA SER A 95 3.82 -2.97 -50.04
C SER A 95 3.50 -1.60 -49.43
N TYR A 96 2.56 -1.55 -48.46
CA TYR A 96 2.17 -0.32 -47.78
C TYR A 96 3.03 -0.02 -46.54
N ILE A 97 3.38 -1.05 -45.77
CA ILE A 97 4.21 -0.92 -44.57
C ILE A 97 5.37 -1.92 -44.67
N PRO A 98 6.60 -1.44 -44.97
CA PRO A 98 7.76 -2.32 -45.06
C PRO A 98 7.91 -3.20 -43.83
N ARG A 99 8.29 -4.47 -44.03
CA ARG A 99 8.44 -5.46 -42.95
C ARG A 99 9.25 -4.94 -41.76
N GLN A 100 10.33 -4.23 -42.03
CA GLN A 100 11.23 -3.68 -41.01
C GLN A 100 10.54 -2.61 -40.16
N LYS A 101 9.81 -1.70 -40.82
CA LYS A 101 9.00 -0.67 -40.17
C LYS A 101 7.85 -1.26 -39.36
N LEU A 102 7.20 -2.32 -39.85
CA LEU A 102 6.17 -3.04 -39.08
C LEU A 102 6.76 -3.70 -37.82
N ALA A 103 7.95 -4.30 -37.92
CA ALA A 103 8.65 -4.87 -36.78
C ALA A 103 9.05 -3.80 -35.74
N GLU A 104 9.51 -2.64 -36.19
CA GLU A 104 9.80 -1.48 -35.33
C GLU A 104 8.54 -0.97 -34.61
N ILE A 105 7.42 -0.83 -35.33
CA ILE A 105 6.12 -0.43 -34.75
C ILE A 105 5.67 -1.44 -33.69
N ILE A 106 5.74 -2.75 -33.98
CA ILE A 106 5.39 -3.79 -33.01
C ILE A 106 6.27 -3.72 -31.77
N THR A 107 7.57 -3.49 -31.95
CA THR A 107 8.53 -3.36 -30.84
C THR A 107 8.22 -2.13 -30.00
N LEU A 108 7.99 -0.98 -30.64
CA LEU A 108 7.61 0.27 -29.99
C LEU A 108 6.30 0.12 -29.19
N VAL A 109 5.26 -0.48 -29.77
CA VAL A 109 4.01 -0.76 -29.03
C VAL A 109 4.26 -1.66 -27.84
N ARG A 110 5.06 -2.71 -27.98
CA ARG A 110 5.40 -3.59 -26.85
C ARG A 110 6.16 -2.86 -25.73
N GLU A 111 6.93 -1.82 -26.06
CA GLU A 111 7.65 -1.00 -25.08
C GLU A 111 6.75 0.03 -24.38
N ILE A 112 5.85 0.70 -25.11
CA ILE A 112 5.06 1.83 -24.57
C ILE A 112 3.65 1.44 -24.12
N ALA A 113 3.10 0.33 -24.61
CA ALA A 113 1.80 -0.17 -24.19
C ALA A 113 1.92 -0.80 -22.80
N ARG A 114 1.08 -0.33 -21.89
CA ARG A 114 0.96 -0.87 -20.54
C ARG A 114 -0.40 -1.55 -20.37
N PRO A 115 -0.47 -2.73 -19.73
CA PRO A 115 -1.74 -3.28 -19.27
C PRO A 115 -2.46 -2.31 -18.33
N SER A 116 -3.79 -2.33 -18.28
CA SER A 116 -4.62 -1.44 -17.44
C SER A 116 -4.26 -1.44 -15.96
N ASP A 117 -3.67 -2.53 -15.46
CA ASP A 117 -3.31 -2.72 -14.05
C ASP A 117 -1.90 -2.21 -13.71
N ASP A 118 -1.09 -1.84 -14.71
CA ASP A 118 0.34 -1.59 -14.58
C ASP A 118 0.65 -0.09 -14.49
N ASN A 119 0.23 0.50 -13.37
CA ASN A 119 0.07 1.95 -13.38
C ASN A 119 1.39 2.73 -13.22
N PHE A 120 2.35 2.33 -12.39
CA PHE A 120 3.57 3.16 -12.15
C PHE A 120 4.79 2.36 -11.62
N HIS A 121 4.93 1.10 -12.02
CA HIS A 121 5.90 0.17 -11.40
C HIS A 121 7.36 0.58 -11.62
N GLU A 122 7.75 0.91 -12.84
CA GLU A 122 9.12 1.35 -13.14
C GLU A 122 9.47 2.66 -12.42
N GLU A 123 8.53 3.60 -12.39
CA GLU A 123 8.72 4.89 -11.74
C GLU A 123 8.82 4.77 -10.21
N MET A 124 8.19 3.74 -9.63
CA MET A 124 8.40 3.38 -8.22
C MET A 124 9.82 2.89 -7.98
N VAL A 125 10.39 2.05 -8.86
CA VAL A 125 11.78 1.58 -8.73
C VAL A 125 12.76 2.74 -8.72
N GLU A 126 12.51 3.80 -9.50
CA GLU A 126 13.34 5.02 -9.52
C GLU A 126 13.42 5.69 -8.13
N GLN A 127 12.40 5.51 -7.27
CA GLN A 127 12.39 6.07 -5.92
C GLN A 127 13.21 5.26 -4.90
N TYR A 128 13.66 4.05 -5.25
CA TYR A 128 14.46 3.20 -4.37
C TYR A 128 15.70 3.94 -3.83
N GLY A 129 16.31 4.81 -4.64
CA GLY A 129 17.46 5.61 -4.26
C GLY A 129 17.22 6.52 -3.05
N ARG A 130 15.98 7.02 -2.86
CA ARG A 130 15.59 7.83 -1.69
C ARG A 130 15.39 6.95 -0.47
N VAL A 131 14.68 5.84 -0.65
CA VAL A 131 14.36 4.87 0.40
C VAL A 131 15.61 4.27 1.03
N ARG A 132 16.54 3.78 0.20
CA ARG A 132 17.74 3.07 0.67
C ARG A 132 18.64 3.90 1.59
N ARG A 133 18.50 5.24 1.59
CA ARG A 133 19.33 6.15 2.39
C ARG A 133 18.92 6.17 3.86
N PHE A 134 17.64 6.03 4.16
CA PHE A 134 17.14 6.13 5.54
C PHE A 134 16.67 4.80 6.09
N LEU A 135 16.18 3.89 5.24
CA LEU A 135 15.51 2.67 5.68
C LEU A 135 16.40 1.76 6.56
N PRO A 136 17.69 1.52 6.26
CA PRO A 136 18.53 0.70 7.14
C PRO A 136 18.64 1.27 8.57
N HIS A 137 18.76 2.59 8.69
CA HIS A 137 18.85 3.24 9.99
C HIS A 137 17.51 3.14 10.74
N LEU A 138 16.39 3.40 10.05
CA LEU A 138 15.05 3.25 10.61
C LEU A 138 14.83 1.84 11.18
N LEU A 139 15.12 0.79 10.41
CA LEU A 139 14.88 -0.60 10.82
C LEU A 139 15.77 -1.05 11.98
N ASN A 140 16.96 -0.47 12.13
CA ASN A 140 17.89 -0.81 13.21
C ASN A 140 17.66 0.01 14.49
N THR A 141 17.08 1.21 14.37
CA THR A 141 16.83 2.11 15.51
C THR A 141 15.44 1.91 16.10
N VAL A 142 14.42 1.73 15.25
CA VAL A 142 13.02 1.63 15.69
C VAL A 142 12.66 0.19 16.00
N LYS A 143 12.16 -0.06 17.22
CA LYS A 143 11.69 -1.38 17.65
C LYS A 143 10.24 -1.60 17.22
N PHE A 144 10.07 -2.25 16.07
CA PHE A 144 8.76 -2.67 15.59
C PHE A 144 8.26 -3.90 16.36
N SER A 145 6.95 -3.98 16.52
CA SER A 145 6.23 -5.11 17.09
C SER A 145 4.90 -5.26 16.34
N SER A 146 4.22 -6.39 16.51
CA SER A 146 3.02 -6.66 15.72
C SER A 146 1.88 -7.26 16.54
N ALA A 147 0.67 -6.95 16.11
CA ALA A 147 -0.52 -7.74 16.41
C ALA A 147 -0.54 -8.97 15.48
N PRO A 148 -1.42 -9.97 15.73
CA PRO A 148 -1.47 -11.18 14.90
C PRO A 148 -1.59 -10.91 13.39
N ALA A 149 -2.32 -9.86 12.98
CA ALA A 149 -2.48 -9.48 11.58
C ALA A 149 -1.20 -8.86 10.95
N GLY A 150 -0.25 -8.36 11.75
CA GLY A 150 0.97 -7.71 11.29
C GLY A 150 2.20 -8.61 11.25
N VAL A 151 2.10 -9.87 11.71
CA VAL A 151 3.25 -10.80 11.82
C VAL A 151 3.99 -10.97 10.50
N THR A 152 3.27 -11.10 9.37
CA THR A 152 3.90 -11.22 8.04
C THR A 152 4.71 -9.99 7.66
N THR A 153 4.26 -8.80 8.07
CA THR A 153 4.99 -7.54 7.82
C THR A 153 6.21 -7.43 8.73
N LEU A 154 6.10 -7.88 9.98
CA LEU A 154 7.21 -7.90 10.92
C LEU A 154 8.31 -8.88 10.47
N ASN A 155 7.96 -10.07 9.97
CA ASN A 155 8.93 -11.03 9.43
C ASN A 155 9.72 -10.42 8.26
N ALA A 156 9.05 -9.69 7.35
CA ALA A 156 9.72 -8.99 6.26
C ALA A 156 10.61 -7.84 6.76
N CYS A 157 10.21 -7.15 7.83
CA CYS A 157 11.02 -6.13 8.50
C CYS A 157 12.32 -6.73 9.06
N ASP A 158 12.20 -7.86 9.77
CA ASP A 158 13.35 -8.57 10.35
C ASP A 158 14.27 -9.17 9.29
N TYR A 159 13.72 -9.65 8.18
CA TYR A 159 14.52 -10.09 7.04
C TYR A 159 15.32 -8.91 6.46
N LEU A 160 14.66 -7.78 6.20
CA LEU A 160 15.31 -6.62 5.60
C LEU A 160 16.35 -5.98 6.52
N SER A 161 16.11 -5.89 7.83
CA SER A 161 17.08 -5.31 8.77
C SER A 161 18.42 -6.07 8.74
N ARG A 162 18.38 -7.39 8.55
CA ARG A 162 19.57 -8.25 8.38
C ARG A 162 20.22 -8.09 7.01
N GLU A 163 19.42 -8.07 5.95
CA GLU A 163 19.92 -8.08 4.56
C GLU A 163 20.30 -6.70 4.00
N PHE A 164 19.98 -5.58 4.67
CA PHE A 164 20.28 -4.26 4.13
C PHE A 164 21.79 -3.99 3.94
N SER A 165 22.64 -4.59 4.77
CA SER A 165 24.10 -4.54 4.65
C SER A 165 24.65 -5.40 3.51
N SER A 166 23.85 -6.36 3.02
CA SER A 166 24.20 -7.24 1.92
C SER A 166 24.35 -6.47 0.61
N ARG A 167 25.25 -6.93 -0.27
CA ARG A 167 25.37 -6.41 -1.66
C ARG A 167 24.53 -7.22 -2.66
N ARG A 168 23.75 -8.20 -2.18
CA ARG A 168 22.86 -9.01 -3.02
C ARG A 168 21.89 -8.12 -3.79
N GLN A 169 21.71 -8.46 -5.07
CA GLN A 169 20.74 -7.82 -5.95
C GLN A 169 19.36 -8.50 -5.90
N PHE A 170 19.35 -9.78 -5.51
CA PHE A 170 18.18 -10.62 -5.42
C PHE A 170 18.00 -11.15 -3.99
N PHE A 171 16.74 -11.28 -3.60
CA PHE A 171 16.27 -11.67 -2.27
C PHE A 171 15.30 -12.85 -2.41
N ASP A 172 15.75 -13.91 -3.10
CA ASP A 172 14.91 -15.07 -3.42
C ASP A 172 14.48 -15.88 -2.19
N ASP A 173 15.16 -15.67 -1.06
CA ASP A 173 14.89 -16.22 0.26
C ASP A 173 13.96 -15.33 1.11
N ALA A 174 13.44 -14.22 0.57
CA ALA A 174 12.61 -13.29 1.32
C ALA A 174 11.17 -13.79 1.56
N PRO A 175 10.54 -13.44 2.70
CA PRO A 175 9.13 -13.70 2.95
C PRO A 175 8.22 -13.12 1.86
N THR A 176 7.39 -13.93 1.22
CA THR A 176 6.61 -13.54 0.03
C THR A 176 5.16 -13.16 0.34
N GLU A 177 4.69 -13.38 1.57
CA GLU A 177 3.31 -13.18 2.00
C GLU A 177 2.88 -11.70 1.92
N ILE A 178 3.83 -10.78 1.99
CA ILE A 178 3.58 -9.34 1.84
C ILE A 178 3.36 -8.92 0.38
N ILE A 179 3.70 -9.78 -0.59
CA ILE A 179 3.65 -9.47 -2.02
C ILE A 179 2.23 -9.70 -2.55
N SER A 180 1.45 -8.62 -2.59
CA SER A 180 0.12 -8.64 -3.22
C SER A 180 0.20 -8.79 -4.74
N ARG A 181 -0.92 -9.15 -5.38
CA ARG A 181 -1.00 -9.38 -6.83
C ARG A 181 -0.50 -8.19 -7.66
N SER A 182 -0.81 -6.97 -7.24
CA SER A 182 -0.36 -5.74 -7.91
C SER A 182 1.13 -5.51 -7.79
N TRP A 183 1.81 -6.07 -6.77
CA TRP A 183 3.25 -5.91 -6.59
C TRP A 183 4.09 -7.00 -7.26
N LYS A 184 3.49 -8.15 -7.62
CA LYS A 184 4.24 -9.29 -8.18
C LYS A 184 5.11 -8.92 -9.38
N ARG A 185 4.60 -8.12 -10.32
CA ARG A 185 5.36 -7.69 -11.51
C ARG A 185 6.55 -6.79 -11.20
N LEU A 186 6.46 -6.03 -10.12
CA LEU A 186 7.50 -5.10 -9.68
C LEU A 186 8.56 -5.82 -8.82
N VAL A 187 8.12 -6.79 -8.02
CA VAL A 187 8.99 -7.51 -7.10
C VAL A 187 9.73 -8.64 -7.81
N ILE A 188 9.04 -9.41 -8.65
CA ILE A 188 9.55 -10.61 -9.31
C ILE A 188 9.86 -10.29 -10.77
N ASN A 189 11.12 -10.48 -11.18
CA ASN A 189 11.54 -10.25 -12.56
C ASN A 189 11.09 -11.39 -13.50
N LYS A 190 11.38 -11.26 -14.80
CA LYS A 190 11.03 -12.28 -15.82
C LYS A 190 11.69 -13.64 -15.58
N GLU A 191 12.85 -13.64 -14.92
CA GLU A 191 13.62 -14.83 -14.53
C GLU A 191 13.15 -15.45 -13.20
N LYS A 192 12.05 -14.92 -12.63
CA LYS A 192 11.46 -15.34 -11.34
C LYS A 192 12.31 -15.01 -10.10
N HIS A 193 13.29 -14.14 -10.21
CA HIS A 193 14.05 -13.63 -9.07
C HIS A 193 13.33 -12.46 -8.39
N ILE A 194 13.37 -12.46 -7.05
CA ILE A 194 12.88 -11.37 -6.21
C ILE A 194 13.92 -10.26 -6.20
N THR A 195 13.62 -9.13 -6.83
CA THR A 195 14.54 -8.00 -6.88
C THR A 195 14.59 -7.28 -5.54
N ARG A 196 15.79 -6.94 -5.07
CA ARG A 196 15.99 -6.16 -3.84
C ARG A 196 15.21 -4.84 -3.85
N ARG A 197 15.22 -4.14 -4.99
CA ARG A 197 14.54 -2.83 -5.13
C ARG A 197 13.02 -2.98 -5.04
N GLY A 198 12.45 -3.91 -5.82
CA GLY A 198 11.02 -4.17 -5.82
C GLY A 198 10.53 -4.65 -4.46
N TYR A 199 11.24 -5.60 -3.84
CA TYR A 199 10.90 -6.12 -2.53
C TYR A 199 10.92 -5.04 -1.45
N THR A 200 11.95 -4.20 -1.43
CA THR A 200 12.08 -3.11 -0.45
C THR A 200 10.92 -2.10 -0.55
N LEU A 201 10.52 -1.74 -1.78
CA LEU A 201 9.40 -0.82 -2.00
C LEU A 201 8.05 -1.46 -1.65
N CYS A 202 7.89 -2.75 -1.96
CA CYS A 202 6.72 -3.53 -1.57
C CYS A 202 6.59 -3.58 -0.04
N PHE A 203 7.68 -3.86 0.66
CA PHE A 203 7.76 -3.86 2.10
C PHE A 203 7.36 -2.49 2.68
N LEU A 204 7.89 -1.39 2.17
CA LEU A 204 7.54 -0.05 2.67
C LEU A 204 6.06 0.27 2.54
N SER A 205 5.47 -0.04 1.38
CA SER A 205 4.04 0.13 1.16
C SER A 205 3.23 -0.69 2.18
N LYS A 206 3.64 -1.93 2.41
CA LYS A 206 2.98 -2.80 3.39
C LYS A 206 3.18 -2.34 4.83
N LEU A 207 4.39 -1.88 5.18
CA LEU A 207 4.72 -1.33 6.48
C LEU A 207 3.86 -0.10 6.79
N GLN A 208 3.69 0.80 5.82
CA GLN A 208 2.84 1.98 5.98
C GLN A 208 1.39 1.61 6.28
N ASP A 209 0.81 0.70 5.50
CA ASP A 209 -0.56 0.23 5.70
C ASP A 209 -0.71 -0.45 7.08
N SER A 210 0.22 -1.35 7.43
CA SER A 210 0.22 -2.05 8.71
C SER A 210 0.41 -1.10 9.91
N LEU A 211 1.24 -0.07 9.78
CA LEU A 211 1.41 0.97 10.80
C LEU A 211 0.12 1.77 10.97
N ARG A 212 -0.50 2.24 9.88
CA ARG A 212 -1.77 3.00 9.92
C ARG A 212 -2.91 2.21 10.54
N ARG A 213 -2.96 0.90 10.30
CA ARG A 213 -3.95 -0.03 10.91
C ARG A 213 -3.60 -0.45 12.35
N ARG A 214 -2.40 -0.12 12.83
CA ARG A 214 -1.86 -0.62 14.11
C ARG A 214 -1.80 -2.16 14.17
N ASP A 215 -1.58 -2.78 13.01
CA ASP A 215 -1.24 -4.20 12.87
C ASP A 215 0.26 -4.40 13.13
N VAL A 216 1.08 -3.43 12.70
CA VAL A 216 2.44 -3.20 13.18
C VAL A 216 2.42 -1.93 14.01
N TYR A 217 3.15 -1.92 15.11
CA TYR A 217 3.25 -0.78 16.02
C TYR A 217 4.67 -0.65 16.56
N VAL A 218 4.96 0.48 17.20
CA VAL A 218 6.28 0.79 17.74
C VAL A 218 6.20 0.93 19.25
N THR A 219 6.99 0.13 19.95
CA THR A 219 7.05 0.16 21.42
C THR A 219 7.66 1.48 21.88
N GLY A 220 7.05 2.14 22.86
CA GLY A 220 7.47 3.45 23.35
C GLY A 220 6.94 4.65 22.57
N SER A 221 6.23 4.41 21.45
CA SER A 221 5.49 5.44 20.72
C SER A 221 4.08 5.64 21.30
N ASN A 222 3.58 6.87 21.26
CA ASN A 222 2.22 7.19 21.68
C ASN A 222 1.24 7.19 20.51
N ARG A 223 1.61 7.79 19.38
CA ARG A 223 0.77 7.85 18.18
C ARG A 223 0.78 6.52 17.41
N TRP A 224 1.94 5.87 17.32
CA TRP A 224 2.18 4.63 16.56
C TRP A 224 2.38 3.40 17.44
N GLY A 225 2.12 3.51 18.76
CA GLY A 225 2.14 2.39 19.69
C GLY A 225 0.93 1.46 19.56
N ASP A 226 0.93 0.38 20.35
CA ASP A 226 -0.19 -0.57 20.38
C ASP A 226 -1.40 0.06 21.09
N PRO A 227 -2.52 0.31 20.38
CA PRO A 227 -3.73 0.81 21.03
C PRO A 227 -4.29 -0.19 22.05
N ARG A 228 -4.02 -1.49 21.87
CA ARG A 228 -4.55 -2.57 22.73
C ARG A 228 -3.89 -2.57 24.11
N ALA A 229 -2.67 -2.05 24.23
CA ALA A 229 -1.98 -1.88 25.49
C ALA A 229 -2.66 -0.85 26.42
N ARG A 230 -3.54 0.02 25.88
CA ARG A 230 -4.31 1.01 26.66
C ARG A 230 -5.69 0.51 27.09
N LEU A 231 -6.05 -0.72 26.72
CA LEU A 231 -7.32 -1.31 27.10
C LEU A 231 -7.21 -1.97 28.47
N LEU A 232 -8.32 -2.04 29.21
CA LEU A 232 -8.40 -2.85 30.41
C LEU A 232 -8.17 -4.32 30.03
N GLN A 233 -7.35 -5.04 30.79
CA GLN A 233 -7.06 -6.45 30.58
C GLN A 233 -7.19 -7.24 31.88
N GLY A 234 -7.26 -8.57 31.77
CA GLY A 234 -7.24 -9.47 32.91
C GLY A 234 -8.30 -9.15 33.97
N ALA A 235 -7.87 -9.08 35.23
CA ALA A 235 -8.74 -8.84 36.37
C ALA A 235 -9.46 -7.48 36.29
N ASP A 236 -8.78 -6.42 35.84
CA ASP A 236 -9.37 -5.08 35.75
C ASP A 236 -10.51 -5.03 34.73
N TRP A 237 -10.36 -5.73 33.60
CA TRP A 237 -11.45 -5.89 32.63
C TRP A 237 -12.61 -6.67 33.24
N GLN A 238 -12.34 -7.81 33.90
CA GLN A 238 -13.40 -8.63 34.50
C GLN A 238 -14.20 -7.86 35.57
N ALA A 239 -13.52 -7.03 36.37
CA ALA A 239 -14.16 -6.21 37.40
C ALA A 239 -15.04 -5.08 36.82
N ASN A 240 -14.70 -4.57 35.63
CA ASN A 240 -15.38 -3.40 35.04
C ASN A 240 -16.30 -3.73 33.86
N ARG A 241 -16.26 -4.94 33.29
CA ARG A 241 -16.99 -5.29 32.06
C ARG A 241 -18.49 -4.97 32.12
N ILE A 242 -19.17 -5.26 33.24
CA ILE A 242 -20.62 -5.01 33.38
C ILE A 242 -20.93 -3.51 33.32
N LYS A 243 -20.09 -2.67 33.96
CA LYS A 243 -20.25 -1.21 33.93
C LYS A 243 -20.03 -0.68 32.52
N VAL A 244 -19.00 -1.17 31.83
CA VAL A 244 -18.67 -0.79 30.44
C VAL A 244 -19.78 -1.20 29.48
N TYR A 245 -20.31 -2.43 29.57
CA TYR A 245 -21.43 -2.87 28.74
C TYR A 245 -22.65 -1.97 28.94
N ARG A 246 -23.00 -1.67 30.19
CA ARG A 246 -24.12 -0.76 30.49
C ARG A 246 -23.90 0.65 29.93
N SER A 247 -22.71 1.23 30.07
CA SER A 247 -22.43 2.58 29.58
C SER A 247 -22.42 2.67 28.06
N LEU A 248 -22.07 1.57 27.36
CA LEU A 248 -22.11 1.48 25.91
C LEU A 248 -23.47 1.00 25.37
N GLY A 249 -24.44 0.68 26.24
CA GLY A 249 -25.74 0.14 25.82
C GLY A 249 -25.66 -1.25 25.20
N HIS A 250 -24.63 -2.03 25.54
CA HIS A 250 -24.46 -3.40 25.06
C HIS A 250 -24.98 -4.42 26.08
N PRO A 251 -25.56 -5.54 25.63
CA PRO A 251 -25.93 -6.63 26.52
C PRO A 251 -24.69 -7.31 27.08
N THR A 252 -24.82 -7.93 28.26
CA THR A 252 -23.72 -8.65 28.91
C THR A 252 -23.46 -10.01 28.28
N ASP A 253 -24.45 -10.59 27.60
CA ASP A 253 -24.33 -11.82 26.84
C ASP A 253 -23.89 -11.51 25.39
N PRO A 254 -22.72 -12.00 24.94
CA PRO A 254 -22.28 -11.81 23.55
C PRO A 254 -23.25 -12.41 22.52
N GLN A 255 -23.97 -13.49 22.83
CA GLN A 255 -24.91 -14.09 21.87
C GLN A 255 -26.12 -13.19 21.60
N GLU A 256 -26.61 -12.51 22.65
CA GLU A 256 -27.66 -11.51 22.52
C GLU A 256 -27.20 -10.31 21.67
N ALA A 257 -25.97 -9.83 21.90
CA ALA A 257 -25.38 -8.77 21.10
C ALA A 257 -25.30 -9.14 19.62
N ILE A 258 -24.77 -10.33 19.31
CA ILE A 258 -24.62 -10.84 17.94
C ILE A 258 -25.99 -10.98 17.28
N LYS A 259 -26.97 -11.56 17.97
CA LYS A 259 -28.33 -11.71 17.44
C LYS A 259 -28.99 -10.36 17.15
N SER A 260 -28.85 -9.39 18.05
CA SER A 260 -29.37 -8.04 17.86
C SER A 260 -28.73 -7.34 16.64
N LEU A 261 -27.39 -7.40 16.53
CA LEU A 261 -26.67 -6.86 15.38
C LEU A 261 -27.07 -7.56 14.07
N GLY A 262 -27.24 -8.88 14.10
CA GLY A 262 -27.71 -9.66 12.95
C GLY A 262 -29.09 -9.22 12.49
N HIS A 263 -30.04 -9.05 13.42
CA HIS A 263 -31.37 -8.53 13.10
C HIS A 263 -31.33 -7.09 12.58
N GLN A 264 -30.50 -6.22 13.15
CA GLN A 264 -30.34 -4.85 12.66
C GLN A 264 -29.77 -4.83 11.24
N LEU A 265 -28.76 -5.65 10.95
CA LEU A 265 -28.15 -5.75 9.62
C LEU A 265 -29.17 -6.26 8.59
N ASP A 266 -29.87 -7.36 8.88
CA ASP A 266 -30.90 -7.92 7.98
C ASP A 266 -32.03 -6.91 7.74
N SER A 267 -32.53 -6.27 8.80
CA SER A 267 -33.56 -5.24 8.68
C SER A 267 -33.11 -4.07 7.80
N ARG A 268 -31.87 -3.59 7.98
CA ARG A 268 -31.31 -2.52 7.15
C ARG A 268 -31.14 -2.94 5.70
N TYR A 269 -30.67 -4.16 5.42
CA TYR A 269 -30.58 -4.66 4.05
C TYR A 269 -31.95 -4.76 3.38
N ARG A 270 -32.98 -5.25 4.09
CA ARG A 270 -34.35 -5.29 3.55
C ARG A 270 -34.90 -3.89 3.29
N GLN A 271 -34.65 -2.94 4.19
CA GLN A 271 -35.06 -1.54 3.99
C GLN A 271 -34.37 -0.90 2.79
N VAL A 272 -33.06 -1.12 2.63
CA VAL A 272 -32.30 -0.63 1.48
C VAL A 272 -32.82 -1.25 0.19
N ALA A 273 -33.00 -2.56 0.15
CA ALA A 273 -33.52 -3.26 -1.03
C ALA A 273 -34.93 -2.78 -1.42
N ALA A 274 -35.82 -2.56 -0.45
CA ALA A 274 -37.18 -2.09 -0.70
C ALA A 274 -37.25 -0.65 -1.23
N ARG A 275 -36.31 0.21 -0.82
CA ARG A 275 -36.26 1.63 -1.20
C ARG A 275 -35.31 1.93 -2.35
N LEU A 276 -34.61 0.92 -2.86
CA LEU A 276 -33.56 1.13 -3.87
C LEU A 276 -34.13 1.71 -5.16
N CYS A 277 -35.32 1.26 -5.58
CA CYS A 277 -36.01 1.77 -6.77
C CYS A 277 -36.51 3.22 -6.62
N GLU A 278 -36.59 3.73 -5.39
CA GLU A 278 -37.03 5.09 -5.06
C GLU A 278 -35.84 6.03 -4.78
N ASN A 279 -34.60 5.52 -4.88
CA ASN A 279 -33.41 6.26 -4.51
C ASN A 279 -32.82 7.02 -5.71
N GLU A 280 -33.03 8.33 -5.76
CA GLU A 280 -32.52 9.21 -6.82
C GLU A 280 -30.98 9.38 -6.81
N ALA A 281 -30.30 8.99 -5.72
CA ALA A 281 -28.86 9.17 -5.56
C ALA A 281 -28.03 7.93 -5.95
N VAL A 282 -28.67 6.77 -6.14
CA VAL A 282 -27.99 5.49 -6.42
C VAL A 282 -28.84 4.62 -7.34
N GLU A 283 -28.30 4.27 -8.50
CA GLU A 283 -28.93 3.39 -9.48
C GLU A 283 -28.13 2.08 -9.63
N LEU A 284 -28.81 1.00 -10.03
CA LEU A 284 -28.17 -0.27 -10.34
C LEU A 284 -27.99 -0.41 -11.86
N ASP A 285 -26.76 -0.24 -12.34
CA ASP A 285 -26.40 -0.57 -13.71
C ASP A 285 -26.12 -2.07 -13.84
N VAL A 286 -27.01 -2.77 -14.53
CA VAL A 286 -26.93 -4.21 -14.82
C VAL A 286 -26.54 -4.51 -16.27
N SER A 287 -26.15 -3.50 -17.06
CA SER A 287 -25.79 -3.67 -18.48
C SER A 287 -24.50 -4.46 -18.70
N GLY A 288 -23.64 -4.55 -17.68
CA GLY A 288 -22.37 -5.26 -17.71
C GLY A 288 -22.41 -6.69 -17.13
N PRO A 289 -21.31 -7.46 -17.29
CA PRO A 289 -21.19 -8.83 -16.74
C PRO A 289 -21.19 -8.88 -15.19
N LYS A 290 -21.15 -7.73 -14.53
CA LYS A 290 -21.32 -7.58 -13.08
C LYS A 290 -22.15 -6.33 -12.80
N PRO A 291 -23.16 -6.42 -11.92
CA PRO A 291 -23.95 -5.25 -11.52
C PRO A 291 -23.06 -4.22 -10.81
N ARG A 292 -23.29 -2.94 -11.09
CA ARG A 292 -22.58 -1.81 -10.47
C ARG A 292 -23.59 -0.85 -9.87
N LEU A 293 -23.18 -0.20 -8.79
CA LEU A 293 -23.88 0.96 -8.25
C LEU A 293 -23.31 2.20 -8.95
N THR A 294 -24.19 2.99 -9.57
CA THR A 294 -23.88 4.27 -10.23
C THR A 294 -24.60 5.38 -9.52
#